data_AF-A0A5C6AZK7-F1
#
_entry.id   AF-A0A5C6AZK7-F1
#
_cell.length_a   1.000
_cell.length_b   1.000
_cell.length_c   1.000
_cell.angle_alpha   90.00
_cell.angle_beta   90.00
_cell.angle_gamma   90.00
#
_symmetry.space_group_name_H-M   'P 1'
#
loop_
_entity.id
_entity.type
_entity.pdbx_description
1 polymer ?
#
loop_
_entity_poly.entity_id
_entity_poly.type
_entity_poly.pdbx_seq_one_letter_code
_entity_poly.pdbx_strand_id
1 'polypeptide(L)'
;MNTLHKSSQLFALLLFAVAGCGESYDVPPVDQLAVELRNPEYRWKGPCSREDRIPVLHAARALACIGDDAVPTLLDAAKDPEVDIISVHDALSEIGLPVSLFYDDLMARDVSQLEQWWHENMERTRGARNEHRSIIGLPPVRVQ
;
A
#
# COMPACT_ATOMS: atom_id res chain seq x y z
N MET A 1 -24.51 4.03 58.42
CA MET A 1 -24.76 5.12 57.46
C MET A 1 -23.57 5.17 56.52
N ASN A 2 -23.84 5.04 55.23
CA ASN A 2 -22.88 4.94 54.12
C ASN A 2 -22.14 6.27 53.84
N THR A 3 -21.14 6.16 52.96
CA THR A 3 -20.43 7.20 52.17
C THR A 3 -19.23 7.85 52.86
N LEU A 4 -18.05 8.08 52.26
CA LEU A 4 -17.60 8.17 50.86
C LEU A 4 -16.03 8.05 50.90
N HIS A 5 -15.41 6.98 50.39
CA HIS A 5 -14.80 6.81 49.06
C HIS A 5 -13.57 7.70 48.71
N LYS A 6 -12.39 7.05 48.74
CA LYS A 6 -11.20 7.21 47.88
C LYS A 6 -10.63 8.63 47.65
N SER A 7 -9.75 9.04 48.55
CA SER A 7 -8.57 9.86 48.21
C SER A 7 -7.57 9.01 47.42
N SER A 8 -6.80 9.64 46.53
CA SER A 8 -5.79 9.06 45.63
C SER A 8 -6.35 8.57 44.29
N GLN A 9 -6.52 9.50 43.34
CA GLN A 9 -6.25 9.36 41.89
C GLN A 9 -6.65 10.67 41.18
N LEU A 10 -5.86 11.74 41.33
CA LEU A 10 -6.11 13.01 40.62
C LEU A 10 -4.82 13.67 40.07
N PHE A 11 -3.76 12.90 39.85
CA PHE A 11 -2.49 13.39 39.28
C PHE A 11 -2.04 12.47 38.15
N ALA A 12 -2.85 12.34 37.10
CA ALA A 12 -2.47 11.67 35.86
C ALA A 12 -3.29 12.21 34.66
N LEU A 13 -3.57 13.51 34.64
CA LEU A 13 -4.23 14.20 33.53
C LEU A 13 -3.43 15.45 33.22
N LEU A 14 -2.29 15.31 32.52
CA LEU A 14 -1.65 16.35 31.72
C LEU A 14 -0.37 15.77 31.09
N LEU A 15 -0.21 16.02 29.78
CA LEU A 15 0.93 15.70 28.90
C LEU A 15 0.85 14.44 28.03
N PHE A 16 -0.20 14.30 27.22
CA PHE A 16 -0.04 13.84 25.84
C PHE A 16 -1.01 14.61 24.93
N ALA A 17 -0.74 15.91 24.79
CA ALA A 17 -1.31 16.75 23.75
C ALA A 17 -0.13 17.43 23.03
N VAL A 18 0.46 16.71 22.08
CA VAL A 18 1.22 17.30 20.97
C VAL A 18 0.51 16.86 19.70
N ALA A 19 0.06 17.85 18.94
CA ALA A 19 -0.85 17.74 17.81
C ALA A 19 -0.11 17.46 16.48
N GLY A 20 -0.78 16.70 15.61
CA GLY A 20 -0.62 16.65 14.14
C GLY A 20 0.58 15.85 13.63
N CYS A 21 0.47 14.80 12.81
CA CYS A 21 -0.62 14.30 11.98
C CYS A 21 -0.55 12.77 11.95
N GLY A 22 -1.60 12.10 12.42
CA GLY A 22 -1.77 10.66 12.31
C GLY A 22 -3.17 10.39 11.79
N GLU A 23 -3.48 10.86 10.59
CA GLU A 23 -4.68 10.35 9.91
C GLU A 23 -4.40 8.87 9.62
N SER A 24 -4.95 7.98 10.45
CA SER A 24 -5.04 6.56 10.11
C SER A 24 -6.02 6.48 8.95
N TYR A 25 -5.50 6.63 7.73
CA TYR A 25 -6.30 6.40 6.54
C TYR A 25 -6.76 4.95 6.57
N ASP A 26 -8.08 4.75 6.53
CA ASP A 26 -8.71 3.43 6.42
C ASP A 26 -8.42 2.92 4.99
N VAL A 27 -7.28 2.24 4.85
CA VAL A 27 -6.92 1.57 3.60
C VAL A 27 -7.68 0.25 3.61
N PRO A 28 -8.50 -0.03 2.58
CA PRO A 28 -9.23 -1.29 2.51
C PRO A 28 -8.26 -2.49 2.55
N PRO A 29 -8.70 -3.64 3.08
CA PRO A 29 -7.88 -4.83 3.14
C PRO A 29 -7.47 -5.30 1.74
N VAL A 30 -6.30 -5.93 1.64
CA VAL A 30 -5.72 -6.43 0.38
C VAL A 30 -6.71 -7.30 -0.40
N ASP A 31 -7.39 -8.23 0.27
CA ASP A 31 -8.36 -9.14 -0.37
C ASP A 31 -9.54 -8.40 -1.01
N GLN A 32 -10.00 -7.31 -0.38
CA GLN A 32 -11.05 -6.47 -0.98
C GLN A 32 -10.51 -5.76 -2.21
N LEU A 33 -9.31 -5.15 -2.11
CA LEU A 33 -8.70 -4.45 -3.22
C LEU A 33 -8.37 -5.36 -4.41
N ALA A 34 -8.07 -6.63 -4.15
CA ALA A 34 -7.85 -7.65 -5.18
C ALA A 34 -9.09 -7.81 -6.09
N VAL A 35 -10.29 -7.82 -5.49
CA VAL A 35 -11.55 -7.86 -6.23
C VAL A 35 -11.74 -6.57 -7.05
N GLU A 36 -11.43 -5.43 -6.45
CA GLU A 36 -11.63 -4.12 -7.07
C GLU A 36 -10.66 -3.81 -8.22
N LEU A 37 -9.57 -4.58 -8.39
CA LEU A 37 -8.69 -4.47 -9.56
C LEU A 37 -9.41 -4.73 -10.89
N ARG A 38 -10.54 -5.46 -10.88
CA ARG A 38 -11.38 -5.68 -12.06
C ARG A 38 -12.48 -4.63 -12.23
N ASN A 39 -12.66 -3.75 -11.24
CA ASN A 39 -13.76 -2.81 -11.21
C ASN A 39 -13.31 -1.43 -11.74
N PRO A 40 -13.62 -1.08 -13.00
CA PRO A 40 -13.28 0.22 -13.56
C PRO A 40 -14.13 1.35 -12.99
N GLU A 41 -14.99 1.11 -11.99
CA GLU A 41 -15.68 2.17 -11.27
C GLU A 41 -15.15 2.39 -9.85
N TYR A 42 -14.24 1.55 -9.37
CA TYR A 42 -13.70 1.69 -8.03
C TYR A 42 -12.91 3.00 -7.85
N ARG A 43 -13.33 3.84 -6.90
CA ARG A 43 -12.66 5.11 -6.59
C ARG A 43 -12.15 5.11 -5.15
N TRP A 44 -10.86 4.87 -4.98
CA TRP A 44 -10.20 5.10 -3.68
C TRP A 44 -9.77 6.56 -3.54
N LYS A 45 -9.97 7.14 -2.36
CA LYS A 45 -9.65 8.56 -2.04
C LYS A 45 -8.63 8.71 -0.90
N GLY A 46 -7.79 7.71 -0.67
CA GLY A 46 -6.78 7.75 0.39
C GLY A 46 -5.55 8.62 0.05
N PRO A 47 -4.51 8.60 0.89
CA PRO A 47 -3.38 9.54 0.82
C PRO A 47 -2.51 9.36 -0.43
N CYS A 48 -2.54 8.16 -1.02
CA CYS A 48 -1.87 7.87 -2.29
C CYS A 48 -2.82 8.07 -3.51
N SER A 49 -4.06 8.52 -3.31
CA SER A 49 -5.02 8.83 -4.37
C SER A 49 -4.61 10.11 -5.13
N ARG A 50 -4.80 10.10 -6.45
CA ARG A 50 -4.84 11.31 -7.28
C ARG A 50 -6.12 11.26 -8.10
N GLU A 51 -6.90 12.34 -8.05
CA GLU A 51 -8.26 12.38 -8.63
C GLU A 51 -8.28 12.38 -10.18
N ASP A 52 -7.13 12.53 -10.83
CA ASP A 52 -6.97 12.66 -12.27
C ASP A 52 -6.84 11.33 -13.03
N ARG A 53 -7.04 10.17 -12.37
CA ARG A 53 -6.67 8.86 -12.94
C ARG A 53 -7.82 7.86 -13.12
N ILE A 54 -7.54 6.82 -13.92
CA ILE A 54 -8.47 5.74 -14.29
C ILE A 54 -8.78 4.87 -13.06
N PRO A 55 -10.01 4.38 -12.86
CA PRO A 55 -10.43 3.80 -11.58
C PRO A 55 -9.76 2.45 -11.22
N VAL A 56 -9.42 1.60 -12.20
CA VAL A 56 -8.62 0.38 -11.95
C VAL A 56 -7.27 0.74 -11.31
N LEU A 57 -6.69 1.87 -11.70
CA LEU A 57 -5.48 2.38 -11.07
C LEU A 57 -5.72 2.80 -9.60
N HIS A 58 -6.93 3.18 -9.20
CA HIS A 58 -7.21 3.52 -7.80
C HIS A 58 -7.09 2.29 -6.89
N ALA A 59 -7.54 1.10 -7.33
CA ALA A 59 -7.35 -0.14 -6.58
C ALA A 59 -5.85 -0.52 -6.51
N ALA A 60 -5.17 -0.50 -7.65
CA ALA A 60 -3.73 -0.79 -7.73
C ALA A 60 -2.89 0.19 -6.90
N ARG A 61 -3.22 1.49 -6.86
CA ARG A 61 -2.56 2.48 -6.00
C ARG A 61 -2.87 2.30 -4.52
N ALA A 62 -4.10 1.89 -4.18
CA ALA A 62 -4.42 1.56 -2.80
C ALA A 62 -3.50 0.42 -2.31
N LEU A 63 -3.31 -0.61 -3.12
CA LEU A 63 -2.35 -1.69 -2.91
C LEU A 63 -0.91 -1.17 -2.83
N ALA A 64 -0.49 -0.27 -3.73
CA ALA A 64 0.83 0.37 -3.66
C ALA A 64 1.03 1.21 -2.39
N CYS A 65 -0.05 1.75 -1.81
CA CYS A 65 -0.01 2.47 -0.55
C CYS A 65 0.15 1.53 0.66
N ILE A 66 -0.36 0.29 0.57
CA ILE A 66 -0.09 -0.78 1.55
C ILE A 66 1.39 -1.19 1.47
N GLY A 67 1.90 -1.41 0.26
CA GLY A 67 3.31 -1.70 0.01
C GLY A 67 3.61 -3.20 -0.07
N ASP A 68 4.64 -3.67 0.66
CA ASP A 68 5.20 -5.02 0.53
C ASP A 68 4.14 -6.13 0.64
N ASP A 69 3.19 -6.01 1.56
CA ASP A 69 2.11 -7.00 1.78
C ASP A 69 1.19 -7.16 0.55
N ALA A 70 1.12 -6.13 -0.30
CA ALA A 70 0.28 -6.13 -1.50
C ALA A 70 0.99 -6.71 -2.73
N VAL A 71 2.32 -6.88 -2.69
CA VAL A 71 3.10 -7.35 -3.84
C VAL A 71 2.63 -8.71 -4.36
N PRO A 72 2.40 -9.74 -3.52
CA PRO A 72 1.89 -11.02 -4.01
C PRO A 72 0.54 -10.90 -4.72
N THR A 73 -0.35 -10.05 -4.23
CA THR A 73 -1.66 -9.80 -4.84
C THR A 73 -1.55 -9.10 -6.19
N LEU A 74 -0.66 -8.12 -6.31
CA LEU A 74 -0.41 -7.44 -7.58
C LEU A 74 0.22 -8.38 -8.61
N LEU A 75 1.15 -9.25 -8.20
CA LEU A 75 1.77 -10.24 -9.10
C LEU A 75 0.77 -11.32 -9.54
N ASP A 76 -0.12 -11.78 -8.66
CA ASP A 76 -1.19 -12.69 -9.04
C ASP A 76 -2.19 -12.03 -10.01
N ALA A 77 -2.59 -10.79 -9.73
CA ALA A 77 -3.48 -10.01 -10.59
C ALA A 77 -2.89 -9.73 -11.97
N ALA A 78 -1.56 -9.62 -12.11
CA ALA A 78 -0.91 -9.45 -13.41
C ALA A 78 -1.21 -10.61 -14.38
N LYS A 79 -1.45 -11.82 -13.87
CA LYS A 79 -1.77 -13.01 -14.67
C LYS A 79 -3.18 -12.98 -15.25
N ASP A 80 -4.05 -12.12 -14.72
CA ASP A 80 -5.47 -12.05 -15.06
C ASP A 80 -5.74 -11.11 -16.25
N PRO A 81 -6.26 -11.61 -17.39
CA PRO A 81 -6.52 -10.79 -18.56
C PRO A 81 -7.55 -9.68 -18.36
N GLU A 82 -8.42 -9.77 -17.34
CA GLU A 82 -9.42 -8.74 -17.03
C GLU A 82 -8.83 -7.56 -16.26
N VAL A 83 -7.66 -7.73 -15.65
CA VAL A 83 -6.95 -6.68 -14.92
C VAL A 83 -6.11 -5.85 -15.89
N ASP A 84 -6.17 -4.53 -15.73
CA ASP A 84 -5.32 -3.60 -16.47
C ASP A 84 -3.85 -3.75 -16.04
N ILE A 85 -3.04 -4.33 -16.91
CA ILE A 85 -1.64 -4.64 -16.62
C ILE A 85 -0.80 -3.38 -16.41
N ILE A 86 -1.18 -2.26 -17.03
CA ILE A 86 -0.47 -0.98 -16.85
C ILE A 86 -0.68 -0.46 -15.43
N SER A 87 -1.89 -0.56 -14.88
CA SER A 87 -2.16 -0.22 -13.49
C SER A 87 -1.35 -1.05 -12.50
N VAL A 88 -1.19 -2.35 -12.77
CA VAL A 88 -0.35 -3.25 -11.95
C VAL A 88 1.13 -2.88 -12.06
N HIS A 89 1.63 -2.65 -13.27
CA HIS A 89 3.00 -2.17 -13.51
C HIS A 89 3.30 -0.90 -12.72
N ASP A 90 2.42 0.10 -12.81
CA ASP A 90 2.58 1.37 -12.11
C ASP A 90 2.57 1.20 -10.60
N ALA A 91 1.68 0.36 -10.06
CA ALA A 91 1.64 0.07 -8.63
C ALA A 91 2.92 -0.62 -8.13
N LEU A 92 3.41 -1.63 -8.84
CA LEU A 92 4.66 -2.32 -8.50
C LEU A 92 5.88 -1.37 -8.60
N SER A 93 5.87 -0.48 -9.59
CA SER A 93 6.86 0.61 -9.73
C SER A 93 6.81 1.59 -8.55
N GLU A 94 5.60 2.02 -8.14
CA GLU A 94 5.38 2.89 -6.97
C GLU A 94 5.80 2.21 -5.64
N ILE A 95 5.74 0.88 -5.55
CA ILE A 95 6.32 0.12 -4.42
C ILE A 95 7.86 0.13 -4.49
N GLY A 96 8.44 0.30 -5.67
CA GLY A 96 9.87 0.33 -5.93
C GLY A 96 10.42 -0.99 -6.46
N LEU A 97 9.58 -1.86 -7.02
CA LEU A 97 10.07 -3.05 -7.72
C LEU A 97 10.74 -2.63 -9.03
N PRO A 98 11.78 -3.37 -9.48
CA PRO A 98 12.50 -3.06 -10.71
C PRO A 98 11.73 -3.54 -11.95
N VAL A 99 10.47 -3.15 -12.09
CA VAL A 99 9.58 -3.61 -13.17
C VAL A 99 10.09 -3.28 -14.57
N SER A 100 10.96 -2.27 -14.71
CA SER A 100 11.62 -1.95 -15.98
C SER A 100 12.59 -3.05 -16.45
N LEU A 101 13.16 -3.83 -15.54
CA LEU A 101 14.01 -4.98 -15.89
C LEU A 101 13.19 -6.19 -16.38
N PHE A 102 11.91 -6.23 -16.04
CA PHE A 102 10.98 -7.33 -16.33
C PHE A 102 9.80 -6.86 -17.19
N TYR A 103 9.97 -5.77 -17.92
CA TYR A 103 8.86 -5.09 -18.58
C TYR A 103 8.19 -5.99 -19.62
N ASP A 104 8.99 -6.63 -20.50
CA ASP A 104 8.47 -7.48 -21.56
C ASP A 104 7.73 -8.70 -20.98
N ASP A 105 8.29 -9.33 -19.95
CA ASP A 105 7.67 -10.48 -19.26
C ASP A 105 6.36 -10.07 -18.58
N LEU A 106 6.37 -8.96 -17.84
CA LEU A 106 5.18 -8.45 -17.16
C LEU A 106 4.07 -8.07 -18.15
N MET A 107 4.41 -7.45 -19.29
CA MET A 107 3.46 -7.15 -20.35
C MET A 107 2.93 -8.41 -21.05
N ALA A 108 3.76 -9.46 -21.13
CA ALA A 108 3.34 -10.79 -21.52
C ALA A 108 2.57 -11.55 -20.42
N ARG A 109 2.37 -10.92 -19.25
CA ARG A 109 1.73 -11.49 -18.05
C ARG A 109 2.48 -12.69 -17.47
N ASP A 110 3.74 -12.86 -17.83
CA ASP A 110 4.67 -13.77 -17.15
C ASP A 110 5.37 -13.00 -16.03
N VAL A 111 5.01 -13.32 -14.79
CA VAL A 111 5.61 -12.69 -13.62
C VAL A 111 6.66 -13.55 -12.94
N SER A 112 7.01 -14.70 -13.52
CA SER A 112 7.84 -15.70 -12.84
C SER A 112 9.21 -15.14 -12.40
N GLN A 113 9.87 -14.38 -13.27
CA GLN A 113 11.16 -13.76 -12.96
C GLN A 113 11.04 -12.64 -11.92
N LEU A 114 9.99 -11.84 -11.99
CA LEU A 114 9.73 -10.75 -11.05
C LEU A 114 9.34 -11.28 -9.66
N GLU A 115 8.51 -12.34 -9.60
CA GLU A 115 8.16 -13.08 -8.38
C GLU A 115 9.40 -13.67 -7.72
N GLN A 116 10.25 -14.35 -8.50
CA GLN A 116 11.51 -14.88 -7.99
C GLN A 116 12.40 -13.75 -7.43
N TRP A 117 12.55 -12.66 -8.19
CA TRP A 117 13.31 -11.51 -7.72
C TRP A 117 12.73 -10.96 -6.41
N TRP A 118 11.40 -10.86 -6.29
CA TRP A 118 10.76 -10.37 -5.07
C TRP A 118 11.16 -11.22 -3.85
N HIS A 119 11.01 -12.54 -3.93
CA HIS A 119 11.33 -13.45 -2.84
C HIS A 119 12.79 -13.40 -2.41
N GLU A 120 13.71 -13.27 -3.37
CA GLU A 120 15.15 -13.23 -3.08
C GLU A 120 15.60 -11.87 -2.52
N ASN A 121 14.87 -10.80 -2.80
CA ASN A 121 15.40 -9.44 -2.70
C ASN A 121 14.54 -8.46 -1.87
N MET A 122 13.33 -8.85 -1.44
CA MET A 122 12.40 -7.94 -0.76
C MET A 122 12.97 -7.29 0.50
N GLU A 123 13.66 -8.03 1.36
CA GLU A 123 14.22 -7.45 2.59
C GLU A 123 15.44 -6.58 2.31
N ARG A 124 16.37 -7.06 1.47
CA ARG A 124 17.62 -6.32 1.18
C ARG A 124 17.39 -5.02 0.42
N THR A 125 16.29 -4.92 -0.34
CA THR A 125 15.97 -3.71 -1.13
C THR A 125 14.96 -2.80 -0.45
N ARG A 126 14.41 -3.17 0.73
CA ARG A 126 13.38 -2.41 1.45
C ARG A 126 13.78 -0.95 1.70
N GLY A 127 15.03 -0.71 2.11
CA GLY A 127 15.56 0.65 2.33
C GLY A 127 15.53 1.51 1.06
N ALA A 128 16.06 0.97 -0.04
CA ALA A 128 16.08 1.66 -1.34
C ALA A 128 14.65 1.89 -1.91
N ARG A 129 13.73 0.94 -1.69
CA ARG A 129 12.31 1.11 -2.07
C ARG A 129 11.65 2.24 -1.28
N ASN A 130 11.90 2.33 0.03
CA ASN A 130 11.39 3.44 0.85
C ASN A 130 11.99 4.79 0.45
N GLU A 131 13.28 4.83 0.08
CA GLU A 131 13.91 6.03 -0.48
C GLU A 131 13.25 6.44 -1.81
N HIS A 132 13.05 5.49 -2.73
CA HIS A 132 12.34 5.72 -3.98
C HIS A 132 10.96 6.33 -3.75
N ARG A 133 10.17 5.75 -2.84
CA ARG A 133 8.84 6.26 -2.47
C ARG A 133 8.90 7.69 -1.95
N SER A 134 9.87 7.99 -1.11
CA SER A 134 10.08 9.35 -0.60
C SER A 134 10.38 10.34 -1.74
N ILE A 135 11.17 9.94 -2.74
CA ILE A 135 11.50 10.74 -3.93
C ILE A 135 10.25 11.04 -4.76
N ILE A 136 9.35 10.05 -4.94
CA ILE A 136 8.11 10.22 -5.72
C ILE A 136 6.94 10.80 -4.89
N GLY A 137 7.21 11.21 -3.65
CA GLY A 137 6.22 11.82 -2.76
C GLY A 137 5.20 10.85 -2.16
N LEU A 138 5.52 9.55 -2.12
CA LEU A 138 4.73 8.53 -1.44
C LEU A 138 5.29 8.24 -0.04
N PRO A 139 4.41 7.90 0.94
CA PRO A 139 4.88 7.48 2.25
C PRO A 139 5.68 6.18 2.15
N PRO A 140 6.65 5.92 3.04
CA PRO A 140 7.35 4.64 3.08
C PRO A 140 6.37 3.48 3.28
N VAL A 141 6.76 2.28 2.85
CA VAL A 141 5.98 1.06 3.05
C VAL A 141 5.72 0.86 4.55
N ARG A 142 4.47 0.58 4.91
CA ARG A 142 4.14 0.27 6.31
C ARG A 142 4.82 -1.05 6.68
N VAL A 143 5.54 -1.04 7.78
CA VAL A 143 5.98 -2.26 8.44
C VAL A 143 4.86 -2.59 9.44
N GLN A 144 4.15 -3.70 9.23
CA GLN A 144 3.23 -4.24 10.23
C GLN A 144 4.02 -4.97 11.33
#